data_AF-A0A356L6B5-F1
#
_entry.id   AF-A0A356L6B5-F1
#
_cell.length_a   1.000
_cell.length_b   1.000
_cell.length_c   1.000
_cell.angle_alpha   90.00
_cell.angle_beta   90.00
_cell.angle_gamma   90.00
#
_symmetry.space_group_name_H-M   'P 1'
#
loop_
_entity.id
_entity.type
_entity.pdbx_description
1 polymer ?
#
loop_
_entity_poly.entity_id
_entity_poly.type
_entity_poly.pdbx_seq_one_letter_code
_entity_poly.pdbx_strand_id
1 'polypeptide(L)'
;MKHVMLDCYGSTQTLLDDIRYINKIVNEIPYVLKLTPVAPPSLVPYYYGKVKEDDGISSFVFLEGGHVTIHTFPFRQCYFVDIFSEDFDTEVLKNYLLEKLPFNETISTLEIRDRDINVFNTLPYDPKEDFGPHVMAELSYENRITMENMFDFLEKLVYEIGMTPITRPFVIKSTVNKTHYLSGIILIAQSHIALHYDYDDKLIYFDIFSCSSFDFSMVTNVLLTLGKVTSYEVVARGTKHYSKIKREKDDTEFLASEKWQKNIYDDYL
;
A
#
# COMPACT_ATOMS: atom_id res chain seq x y z
N MET A 1 -13.15 3.61 -11.26
CA MET A 1 -11.72 3.47 -10.91
C MET A 1 -11.38 2.00 -10.81
N LYS A 2 -10.21 1.62 -11.32
CA LYS A 2 -9.72 0.24 -11.35
C LYS A 2 -8.66 0.03 -10.29
N HIS A 3 -8.74 -1.10 -9.59
CA HIS A 3 -7.77 -1.52 -8.60
C HIS A 3 -7.18 -2.87 -8.99
N VAL A 4 -5.89 -2.90 -9.29
CA VAL A 4 -5.16 -4.12 -9.65
C VAL A 4 -4.19 -4.48 -8.54
N MET A 5 -4.30 -5.72 -8.09
CA MET A 5 -3.52 -6.30 -7.01
C MET A 5 -2.79 -7.53 -7.56
N LEU A 6 -1.47 -7.49 -7.58
CA LEU A 6 -0.66 -8.58 -8.12
C LEU A 6 0.29 -9.10 -7.04
N ASP A 7 0.14 -10.37 -6.67
CA ASP A 7 1.04 -11.05 -5.74
C ASP A 7 1.96 -11.99 -6.50
N CYS A 8 3.21 -11.57 -6.70
CA CYS A 8 4.18 -12.29 -7.51
C CYS A 8 5.12 -13.16 -6.65
N TYR A 9 5.25 -14.43 -7.00
CA TYR A 9 6.12 -15.40 -6.32
C TYR A 9 7.14 -16.03 -7.27
N GLY A 10 8.25 -16.52 -6.74
CA GLY A 10 9.31 -17.16 -7.52
C GLY A 10 10.14 -16.16 -8.33
N SER A 11 10.29 -14.94 -7.82
CA SER A 11 11.09 -13.90 -8.45
C SER A 11 12.55 -13.94 -8.03
N THR A 12 13.39 -13.15 -8.71
CA THR A 12 14.84 -13.19 -8.53
C THR A 12 15.28 -12.30 -7.38
N GLN A 13 15.77 -12.90 -6.29
CA GLN A 13 16.22 -12.20 -5.08
C GLN A 13 17.12 -10.98 -5.36
N THR A 14 18.10 -11.09 -6.26
CA THR A 14 19.03 -9.99 -6.56
C THR A 14 18.36 -8.80 -7.25
N LEU A 15 17.29 -9.02 -8.03
CA LEU A 15 16.54 -7.93 -8.64
C LEU A 15 15.63 -7.25 -7.61
N LEU A 16 15.04 -8.04 -6.70
CA LEU A 16 14.18 -7.56 -5.64
C LEU A 16 14.92 -6.70 -4.60
N ASP A 17 16.22 -6.88 -4.48
CA ASP A 17 17.10 -6.14 -3.54
C ASP A 17 17.90 -5.01 -4.22
N ASP A 18 17.79 -4.84 -5.55
CA ASP A 18 18.45 -3.73 -6.24
C ASP A 18 17.58 -2.48 -6.24
N ILE A 19 17.83 -1.59 -5.28
CA ILE A 19 17.09 -0.33 -5.11
C ILE A 19 17.08 0.56 -6.37
N ARG A 20 18.15 0.55 -7.17
CA ARG A 20 18.20 1.35 -8.42
C ARG A 20 17.32 0.71 -9.48
N TYR A 21 17.31 -0.61 -9.54
CA TYR A 21 16.45 -1.35 -10.44
C TYR A 21 14.97 -1.18 -10.06
N ILE A 22 14.61 -1.33 -8.79
CA ILE A 22 13.25 -1.09 -8.31
C ILE A 22 12.80 0.34 -8.62
N ASN A 23 13.64 1.36 -8.36
CA ASN A 23 13.33 2.74 -8.74
C ASN A 23 13.02 2.88 -10.24
N LYS A 24 13.83 2.24 -11.09
CA LYS A 24 13.62 2.26 -12.54
C LYS A 24 12.26 1.64 -12.91
N ILE A 25 11.96 0.44 -12.39
CA ILE A 25 10.70 -0.26 -12.69
C ILE A 25 9.50 0.57 -12.26
N VAL A 26 9.52 1.09 -11.04
CA VAL A 26 8.42 1.89 -10.50
C VAL A 26 8.22 3.19 -11.26
N ASN A 27 9.29 3.81 -11.75
CA ASN A 27 9.20 5.00 -12.60
C ASN A 27 8.66 4.67 -14.02
N GLU A 28 8.94 3.48 -14.54
CA GLU A 28 8.51 3.04 -15.86
C GLU A 28 7.05 2.55 -15.88
N ILE A 29 6.53 1.99 -14.78
CA ILE A 29 5.14 1.49 -14.71
C ILE A 29 4.12 2.54 -15.14
N PRO A 30 4.06 3.76 -14.57
CA PRO A 30 3.09 4.77 -15.00
C PRO A 30 3.23 5.11 -16.49
N TYR A 31 4.46 5.17 -17.01
CA TYR A 31 4.71 5.49 -18.41
C TYR A 31 4.20 4.38 -19.36
N VAL A 32 4.51 3.12 -19.05
CA VAL A 32 4.10 1.96 -19.87
C VAL A 32 2.59 1.79 -19.87
N LEU A 33 1.94 2.07 -18.73
CA LEU A 33 0.48 2.01 -18.58
C LEU A 33 -0.24 3.28 -19.05
N LYS A 34 0.49 4.33 -19.45
CA LYS A 34 -0.04 5.64 -19.84
C LYS A 34 -0.85 6.32 -18.72
N LEU A 35 -0.45 6.11 -17.48
CA LEU A 35 -1.02 6.75 -16.30
C LEU A 35 -0.31 8.08 -16.02
N THR A 36 -0.99 8.99 -15.32
CA THR A 36 -0.45 10.32 -14.97
C THR A 36 0.16 10.30 -13.57
N PRO A 37 1.50 10.26 -13.43
CA PRO A 37 2.15 10.42 -12.12
C PRO A 37 2.11 11.88 -11.67
N VAL A 38 1.86 12.08 -10.37
CA VAL A 38 1.84 13.39 -9.70
C VAL A 38 3.21 13.75 -9.12
N ALA A 39 4.02 12.75 -8.79
CA ALA A 39 5.36 12.90 -8.27
C ALA A 39 6.28 11.76 -8.71
N PRO A 40 7.62 11.93 -8.66
CA PRO A 40 8.55 10.83 -8.81
C PRO A 40 8.32 9.73 -7.75
N PRO A 41 8.81 8.50 -7.99
CA PRO A 41 8.75 7.43 -6.99
C PRO A 41 9.42 7.82 -5.68
N SER A 42 8.77 7.46 -4.58
CA SER A 42 9.38 7.47 -3.24
C SER A 42 9.85 6.07 -2.91
N LEU A 43 11.12 5.92 -2.59
CA LEU A 43 11.74 4.64 -2.23
C LEU A 43 12.07 4.59 -0.75
N VAL A 44 11.71 3.47 -0.13
CA VAL A 44 11.89 3.21 1.29
C VAL A 44 12.51 1.83 1.45
N PRO A 45 13.85 1.75 1.57
CA PRO A 45 14.51 0.51 1.96
C PRO A 45 14.12 0.16 3.39
N TYR A 46 13.67 -1.06 3.60
CA TYR A 46 13.25 -1.59 4.88
C TYR A 46 14.11 -2.81 5.20
N TYR A 47 15.29 -2.57 5.77
CA TYR A 47 16.29 -3.60 6.11
C TYR A 47 16.51 -3.76 7.62
N TYR A 48 15.59 -3.18 8.38
CA TYR A 48 15.58 -3.12 9.82
C TYR A 48 14.30 -3.74 10.37
N GLY A 49 13.65 -4.64 9.62
CA GLY A 49 12.45 -5.32 10.07
C GLY A 49 12.74 -6.26 11.25
N LYS A 50 11.75 -6.46 12.12
CA LYS A 50 11.81 -7.48 13.19
C LYS A 50 12.00 -8.89 12.62
N VAL A 51 11.45 -9.12 11.44
CA VAL A 51 11.52 -10.39 10.70
C VAL A 51 12.40 -10.15 9.48
N LYS A 52 13.55 -10.83 9.43
CA LYS A 52 14.53 -10.65 8.34
C LYS A 52 13.95 -11.00 6.97
N GLU A 53 13.06 -11.97 6.90
CA GLU A 53 12.38 -12.36 5.67
C GLU A 53 11.43 -11.29 5.13
N ASP A 54 11.08 -10.31 5.96
CA ASP A 54 10.25 -9.16 5.58
C ASP A 54 11.10 -7.95 5.19
N ASP A 55 12.45 -8.07 5.25
CA ASP A 55 13.36 -7.07 4.73
C ASP A 55 13.17 -6.94 3.21
N GLY A 56 13.32 -5.73 2.67
CA GLY A 56 13.21 -5.47 1.24
C GLY A 56 13.07 -3.98 0.91
N ILE A 57 12.47 -3.70 -0.24
CA ILE A 57 12.27 -2.34 -0.74
C ILE A 57 10.79 -2.10 -0.92
N SER A 58 10.28 -1.07 -0.25
CA SER A 58 8.96 -0.53 -0.54
C SER A 58 9.11 0.72 -1.39
N SER A 59 8.25 0.88 -2.38
CA SER A 59 8.23 2.09 -3.21
C SER A 59 6.81 2.41 -3.63
N PHE A 60 6.51 3.70 -3.78
CA PHE A 60 5.22 4.14 -4.27
C PHE A 60 5.31 5.36 -5.19
N VAL A 61 4.29 5.54 -6.02
CA VAL A 61 4.09 6.68 -6.91
C VAL A 61 2.66 7.17 -6.71
N PHE A 62 2.50 8.46 -6.46
CA PHE A 62 1.18 9.08 -6.54
C PHE A 62 0.77 9.22 -8.00
N LEU A 63 -0.43 8.76 -8.33
CA LEU A 63 -1.11 9.02 -9.59
C LEU A 63 -2.18 10.09 -9.39
N GLU A 64 -2.69 10.63 -10.50
CA GLU A 64 -3.88 11.48 -10.47
C GLU A 64 -5.09 10.64 -10.01
N GLY A 65 -5.51 10.82 -8.76
CA GLY A 65 -6.62 10.09 -8.15
C GLY A 65 -6.29 8.69 -7.65
N GLY A 66 -5.01 8.30 -7.59
CA GLY A 66 -4.63 6.97 -7.14
C GLY A 66 -3.15 6.78 -6.89
N HIS A 67 -2.66 5.55 -7.02
CA HIS A 67 -1.27 5.22 -6.70
C HIS A 67 -0.76 3.95 -7.41
N VAL A 68 0.55 3.82 -7.44
CA VAL A 68 1.27 2.55 -7.64
C VAL A 68 2.06 2.28 -6.36
N THR A 69 2.01 1.07 -5.82
CA THR A 69 2.93 0.61 -4.77
C THR A 69 3.60 -0.69 -5.21
N ILE A 70 4.84 -0.89 -4.76
CA ILE A 70 5.53 -2.17 -4.82
C ILE A 70 6.19 -2.44 -3.47
N HIS A 71 6.06 -3.66 -2.99
CA HIS A 71 6.73 -4.16 -1.80
C HIS A 71 7.51 -5.42 -2.19
N THR A 72 8.84 -5.38 -2.10
CA THR A 72 9.69 -6.53 -2.41
C THR A 72 10.09 -7.28 -1.15
N PHE A 73 10.22 -8.60 -1.27
CA PHE A 73 10.68 -9.48 -0.20
C PHE A 73 11.77 -10.41 -0.77
N PRO A 74 13.04 -9.96 -0.86
CA PRO A 74 14.10 -10.70 -1.53
C PRO A 74 14.31 -12.11 -0.98
N PHE A 75 14.28 -12.29 0.35
CA PHE A 75 14.45 -13.59 0.99
C PHE A 75 13.27 -14.55 0.75
N ARG A 76 12.08 -14.00 0.52
CA ARG A 76 10.86 -14.77 0.19
C ARG A 76 10.70 -14.98 -1.32
N GLN A 77 11.55 -14.35 -2.13
CA GLN A 77 11.47 -14.37 -3.60
C GLN A 77 10.08 -13.96 -4.11
N CYS A 78 9.45 -13.00 -3.44
CA CYS A 78 8.14 -12.49 -3.81
C CYS A 78 8.11 -10.97 -3.76
N TYR A 79 7.16 -10.38 -4.48
CA TYR A 79 6.88 -8.96 -4.42
C TYR A 79 5.41 -8.72 -4.73
N PHE A 80 4.84 -7.69 -4.11
CA PHE A 80 3.42 -7.35 -4.26
C PHE A 80 3.33 -5.99 -4.91
N VAL A 81 2.51 -5.89 -5.95
CA VAL A 81 2.22 -4.65 -6.67
C VAL A 81 0.76 -4.29 -6.44
N ASP A 82 0.54 -3.01 -6.20
CA ASP A 82 -0.79 -2.44 -6.05
C ASP A 82 -0.94 -1.22 -6.95
N ILE A 83 -1.97 -1.20 -7.79
CA ILE A 83 -2.25 -0.06 -8.69
C ILE A 83 -3.72 0.30 -8.58
N PHE A 84 -3.99 1.49 -8.05
CA PHE A 84 -5.29 2.11 -8.05
C PHE A 84 -5.26 3.33 -8.98
N SER A 85 -6.10 3.35 -10.02
CA SER A 85 -6.17 4.46 -10.99
C SER A 85 -7.45 4.41 -11.83
N GLU A 86 -7.54 5.28 -12.84
CA GLU A 86 -8.44 5.05 -13.99
C GLU A 86 -8.09 3.74 -14.73
N ASP A 87 -8.92 3.32 -15.69
CA ASP A 87 -8.70 2.07 -16.42
C ASP A 87 -7.37 2.06 -17.21
N PHE A 88 -6.74 0.89 -17.26
CA PHE A 88 -5.48 0.64 -17.97
C PHE A 88 -5.37 -0.83 -18.39
N ASP A 89 -4.48 -1.12 -19.34
CA ASP A 89 -4.28 -2.48 -19.83
C ASP A 89 -3.48 -3.34 -18.83
N THR A 90 -4.17 -4.29 -18.19
CA THR A 90 -3.57 -5.19 -17.20
C THR A 90 -2.65 -6.23 -17.83
N GLU A 91 -2.86 -6.61 -19.09
CA GLU A 91 -1.94 -7.51 -19.80
C GLU A 91 -0.62 -6.80 -20.11
N VAL A 92 -0.66 -5.50 -20.42
CA VAL A 92 0.57 -4.69 -20.57
C VAL A 92 1.36 -4.65 -19.24
N LEU A 93 0.69 -4.43 -18.10
CA LEU A 93 1.33 -4.49 -16.78
C LEU A 93 1.98 -5.86 -16.53
N LYS A 94 1.20 -6.93 -16.71
CA LYS A 94 1.63 -8.30 -16.44
C LYS A 94 2.85 -8.68 -17.30
N ASN A 95 2.78 -8.42 -18.60
CA ASN A 95 3.87 -8.71 -19.53
C ASN A 95 5.13 -7.89 -19.21
N TYR A 96 4.98 -6.61 -18.89
CA TYR A 96 6.10 -5.76 -18.47
C TYR A 96 6.77 -6.30 -17.19
N LEU A 97 5.98 -6.70 -16.19
CA LEU A 97 6.52 -7.28 -14.95
C LEU A 97 7.17 -8.65 -15.19
N LEU A 98 6.58 -9.53 -16.02
CA LEU A 98 7.20 -10.81 -16.39
C LEU A 98 8.57 -10.62 -17.07
N GLU A 99 8.71 -9.59 -17.89
CA GLU A 99 9.97 -9.26 -18.56
C GLU A 99 11.00 -8.68 -17.58
N LYS A 100 10.59 -7.75 -16.72
CA LYS A 100 11.51 -6.94 -15.91
C LYS A 100 11.76 -7.47 -14.50
N LEU A 101 10.74 -8.03 -13.87
CA LEU A 101 10.78 -8.66 -12.54
C LEU A 101 10.14 -10.06 -12.63
N PRO A 102 10.79 -11.02 -13.32
CA PRO A 102 10.17 -12.31 -13.62
C PRO A 102 9.59 -12.98 -12.38
N PHE A 103 8.44 -13.62 -12.53
CA PHE A 103 7.75 -14.36 -11.48
C PHE A 103 7.08 -15.60 -12.08
N ASN A 104 6.72 -16.57 -11.23
CA ASN A 104 6.03 -17.78 -11.64
C ASN A 104 4.51 -17.55 -11.63
N GLU A 105 3.93 -17.46 -12.82
CA GLU A 105 2.49 -17.23 -13.01
C GLU A 105 1.59 -18.29 -12.37
N THR A 106 2.05 -19.53 -12.22
CA THR A 106 1.22 -20.63 -11.69
C THR A 106 0.95 -20.50 -10.19
N ILE A 107 1.85 -19.83 -9.47
CA ILE A 107 1.77 -19.64 -8.01
C ILE A 107 1.54 -18.18 -7.63
N SER A 108 1.34 -17.31 -8.63
CA SER A 108 1.10 -15.88 -8.45
C SER A 108 -0.36 -15.56 -8.72
N THR A 109 -0.87 -14.52 -8.07
CA THR A 109 -2.28 -14.12 -8.17
C THR A 109 -2.40 -12.72 -8.74
N LEU A 110 -3.41 -12.53 -9.59
CA LEU A 110 -3.81 -11.25 -10.15
C LEU A 110 -5.29 -11.07 -9.81
N GLU A 111 -5.59 -10.10 -8.96
CA GLU A 111 -6.94 -9.71 -8.59
C GLU A 111 -7.22 -8.31 -9.14
N ILE A 112 -8.41 -8.14 -9.73
CA ILE A 112 -8.87 -6.86 -10.26
C ILE A 112 -10.20 -6.54 -9.60
N ARG A 113 -10.36 -5.30 -9.14
CA ARG A 113 -11.61 -4.77 -8.62
C ARG A 113 -12.00 -3.49 -9.35
N ASP A 114 -13.28 -3.38 -9.66
CA ASP A 114 -13.90 -2.17 -10.16
C ASP A 114 -14.48 -1.42 -8.96
N ARG A 115 -13.89 -0.27 -8.66
CA ARG A 115 -14.21 0.55 -7.51
C ARG A 115 -15.33 1.56 -7.78
N ASP A 116 -15.91 1.56 -8.98
CA ASP A 116 -17.15 2.30 -9.27
C ASP A 116 -18.41 1.51 -8.87
N ILE A 117 -18.25 0.22 -8.53
CA ILE A 117 -19.36 -0.65 -8.13
C ILE A 117 -19.51 -0.62 -6.61
N ASN A 118 -20.65 -0.11 -6.15
CA ASN A 118 -20.99 -0.13 -4.72
C ASN A 118 -21.25 -1.56 -4.21
N VAL A 119 -20.25 -2.11 -3.54
CA VAL A 119 -20.32 -3.42 -2.90
C VAL A 119 -20.08 -3.32 -1.40
N PHE A 120 -20.70 -4.23 -0.64
CA PHE A 120 -20.39 -4.50 0.77
C PHE A 120 -20.06 -5.98 0.87
N ASN A 121 -18.78 -6.31 0.81
CA ASN A 121 -18.33 -7.69 0.78
C ASN A 121 -17.10 -7.91 1.66
N THR A 122 -17.02 -9.08 2.26
CA THR A 122 -15.87 -9.51 3.03
C THR A 122 -15.58 -10.94 2.61
N LEU A 123 -14.55 -11.10 1.79
CA LEU A 123 -14.12 -12.43 1.38
C LEU A 123 -13.48 -13.17 2.56
N PRO A 124 -13.55 -14.50 2.58
CA PRO A 124 -12.88 -15.30 3.59
C PRO A 124 -11.39 -14.97 3.65
N TYR A 125 -10.86 -14.90 4.87
CA TYR A 125 -9.45 -14.66 5.16
C TYR A 125 -8.98 -15.72 6.15
N ASP A 126 -7.90 -16.42 5.84
CA ASP A 126 -7.23 -17.35 6.75
C ASP A 126 -5.90 -16.76 7.24
N PRO A 127 -5.81 -16.32 8.50
CA PRO A 127 -4.57 -15.79 9.08
C PRO A 127 -3.36 -16.75 9.03
N LYS A 128 -3.60 -18.05 8.87
CA LYS A 128 -2.53 -19.06 8.79
C LYS A 128 -1.97 -19.19 7.39
N GLU A 129 -2.83 -19.07 6.38
CA GLU A 129 -2.48 -19.34 4.99
C GLU A 129 -2.28 -18.06 4.17
N ASP A 130 -2.89 -16.95 4.55
CA ASP A 130 -2.86 -15.68 3.81
C ASP A 130 -1.93 -14.65 4.47
N PHE A 131 -1.25 -13.80 3.69
CA PHE A 131 -0.40 -12.74 4.25
C PHE A 131 -1.23 -11.75 5.06
N GLY A 132 -2.30 -11.19 4.48
CA GLY A 132 -3.22 -10.32 5.22
C GLY A 132 -4.39 -9.80 4.38
N PRO A 133 -5.35 -9.12 5.03
CA PRO A 133 -6.49 -8.54 4.32
C PRO A 133 -6.09 -7.23 3.65
N HIS A 134 -6.74 -6.97 2.53
CA HIS A 134 -6.71 -5.71 1.80
C HIS A 134 -8.11 -5.12 1.84
N VAL A 135 -8.22 -3.99 2.54
CA VAL A 135 -9.48 -3.29 2.79
C VAL A 135 -9.56 -2.09 1.85
N MET A 136 -10.55 -2.12 0.97
CA MET A 136 -10.87 -1.06 0.03
C MET A 136 -12.22 -0.46 0.43
N ALA A 137 -12.29 0.85 0.61
CA ALA A 137 -13.55 1.51 0.94
C ALA A 137 -13.75 2.82 0.18
N GLU A 138 -14.97 3.08 -0.24
CA GLU A 138 -15.39 4.37 -0.77
C GLU A 138 -16.24 5.08 0.27
N LEU A 139 -16.02 6.38 0.45
CA LEU A 139 -16.79 7.21 1.36
C LEU A 139 -17.24 8.49 0.65
N SER A 140 -18.51 8.86 0.82
CA SER A 140 -18.96 10.20 0.50
C SER A 140 -18.55 11.16 1.63
N TYR A 141 -17.92 12.27 1.27
CA TYR A 141 -17.42 13.29 2.21
C TYR A 141 -17.71 14.71 1.71
N GLU A 142 -18.79 15.29 2.23
CA GLU A 142 -19.31 16.61 1.83
C GLU A 142 -18.40 17.77 2.22
N ASN A 143 -17.57 17.58 3.23
CA ASN A 143 -16.66 18.62 3.71
C ASN A 143 -15.39 18.66 2.86
N ARG A 144 -14.63 19.75 2.97
CA ARG A 144 -13.31 19.84 2.35
C ARG A 144 -12.26 19.22 3.25
N ILE A 145 -11.58 18.18 2.79
CA ILE A 145 -10.40 17.64 3.47
C ILE A 145 -9.18 18.53 3.17
N THR A 146 -8.40 18.83 4.22
CA THR A 146 -7.14 19.58 4.11
C THR A 146 -5.94 18.63 4.13
N MET A 147 -4.76 19.16 3.79
CA MET A 147 -3.53 18.38 3.88
C MET A 147 -3.25 17.97 5.33
N GLU A 148 -3.48 18.88 6.29
CA GLU A 148 -3.33 18.58 7.72
C GLU A 148 -4.31 17.49 8.15
N ASN A 149 -5.59 17.59 7.80
CA ASN A 149 -6.58 16.58 8.21
C ASN A 149 -6.26 15.19 7.64
N MET A 150 -5.81 15.12 6.38
CA MET A 150 -5.42 13.84 5.78
C MET A 150 -4.16 13.27 6.44
N PHE A 151 -3.18 14.11 6.72
CA PHE A 151 -1.96 13.71 7.42
C PHE A 151 -2.28 13.16 8.81
N ASP A 152 -3.06 13.90 9.60
CA ASP A 152 -3.44 13.52 10.95
C ASP A 152 -4.28 12.24 10.98
N PHE A 153 -5.20 12.09 10.02
CA PHE A 153 -6.01 10.88 9.87
C PHE A 153 -5.13 9.66 9.60
N LEU A 154 -4.25 9.74 8.59
CA LEU A 154 -3.34 8.66 8.23
C LEU A 154 -2.43 8.27 9.40
N GLU A 155 -1.87 9.27 10.08
CA GLU A 155 -1.00 9.02 11.23
C GLU A 155 -1.76 8.30 12.34
N LYS A 156 -2.90 8.86 12.77
CA LYS A 156 -3.69 8.33 13.87
C LYS A 156 -4.21 6.92 13.59
N LEU A 157 -4.69 6.68 12.37
CA LEU A 157 -5.24 5.40 11.95
C LEU A 157 -4.25 4.26 12.14
N VAL A 158 -2.97 4.45 11.78
CA VAL A 158 -1.93 3.41 11.93
C VAL A 158 -1.86 2.90 13.37
N TYR A 159 -1.91 3.79 14.36
CA TYR A 159 -1.88 3.38 15.78
C TYR A 159 -3.20 2.79 16.25
N GLU A 160 -4.34 3.33 15.80
CA GLU A 160 -5.66 2.79 16.16
C GLU A 160 -5.86 1.35 15.69
N ILE A 161 -5.26 0.96 14.56
CA ILE A 161 -5.32 -0.41 14.04
C ILE A 161 -4.14 -1.28 14.49
N GLY A 162 -3.26 -0.76 15.36
CA GLY A 162 -2.14 -1.51 15.93
C GLY A 162 -1.01 -1.85 14.95
N MET A 163 -0.86 -1.06 13.88
CA MET A 163 0.21 -1.23 12.89
C MET A 163 1.44 -0.38 13.24
N THR A 164 2.59 -0.74 12.67
CA THR A 164 3.84 0.00 12.87
C THR A 164 4.12 0.85 11.62
N PRO A 165 4.23 2.18 11.75
CA PRO A 165 4.60 3.03 10.61
C PRO A 165 6.09 2.88 10.28
N ILE A 166 6.41 2.76 8.99
CA ILE A 166 7.80 2.87 8.48
C ILE A 166 8.11 4.33 8.15
N THR A 167 7.11 5.06 7.64
CA THR A 167 7.24 6.48 7.28
C THR A 167 6.21 7.32 8.01
N ARG A 168 6.39 8.64 7.93
CA ARG A 168 5.30 9.59 8.12
C ARG A 168 4.39 9.62 6.87
N PRO A 169 3.16 10.14 6.96
CA PRO A 169 2.29 10.30 5.81
C PRO A 169 2.89 11.29 4.82
N PHE A 170 2.90 10.92 3.56
CA PHE A 170 3.13 11.81 2.44
C PHE A 170 1.77 12.29 1.97
N VAL A 171 1.56 13.60 1.88
CA VAL A 171 0.30 14.18 1.41
C VAL A 171 0.60 15.15 0.27
N ILE A 172 -0.10 14.99 -0.85
CA ILE A 172 0.14 15.74 -2.08
C ILE A 172 -1.15 16.08 -2.81
N LYS A 173 -1.15 17.23 -3.48
CA LYS A 173 -2.21 17.66 -4.40
C LYS A 173 -1.85 17.21 -5.82
N SER A 174 -2.82 16.71 -6.59
CA SER A 174 -2.59 16.24 -7.97
C SER A 174 -1.95 17.30 -8.87
N THR A 175 -2.34 18.55 -8.69
CA THR A 175 -1.80 19.71 -9.41
C THR A 175 -1.64 20.91 -8.48
N VAL A 176 -0.74 21.83 -8.84
CA VAL A 176 -0.50 23.08 -8.08
C VAL A 176 -1.72 24.01 -8.14
N ASN A 177 -2.38 24.08 -9.30
CA ASN A 177 -3.55 24.91 -9.56
C ASN A 177 -4.69 24.04 -10.07
N LYS A 178 -5.93 24.31 -9.61
CA LYS A 178 -7.12 23.50 -9.96
C LYS A 178 -6.90 22.02 -9.62
N THR A 179 -6.58 21.76 -8.36
CA THR A 179 -6.39 20.41 -7.84
C THR A 179 -7.68 19.60 -7.95
N HIS A 180 -7.62 18.46 -8.64
CA HIS A 180 -8.70 17.47 -8.72
C HIS A 180 -8.64 16.45 -7.59
N TYR A 181 -7.43 16.10 -7.14
CA TYR A 181 -7.25 15.13 -6.06
C TYR A 181 -6.33 15.62 -4.95
N LEU A 182 -6.70 15.29 -3.71
CA LEU A 182 -5.77 15.27 -2.58
C LEU A 182 -5.46 13.82 -2.25
N SER A 183 -4.20 13.43 -2.31
CA SER A 183 -3.76 12.05 -2.06
C SER A 183 -2.82 11.99 -0.88
N GLY A 184 -2.92 10.92 -0.09
CA GLY A 184 -2.05 10.65 1.04
C GLY A 184 -1.68 9.19 1.14
N ILE A 185 -0.42 8.88 1.41
CA ILE A 185 0.08 7.51 1.63
C ILE A 185 0.98 7.50 2.86
N ILE A 186 0.81 6.49 3.71
CA ILE A 186 1.76 6.13 4.76
C ILE A 186 2.19 4.67 4.55
N LEU A 187 3.50 4.42 4.62
CA LEU A 187 4.00 3.06 4.62
C LEU A 187 3.99 2.49 6.02
N ILE A 188 3.51 1.27 6.14
CA ILE A 188 3.51 0.48 7.37
C ILE A 188 4.43 -0.73 7.20
N ALA A 189 4.89 -1.32 8.30
CA ALA A 189 5.86 -2.42 8.31
C ALA A 189 5.51 -3.55 7.34
N GLN A 190 4.22 -3.71 7.06
CA GLN A 190 3.67 -4.79 6.28
C GLN A 190 3.12 -4.38 4.91
N SER A 191 3.03 -3.09 4.54
CA SER A 191 2.63 -2.58 3.21
C SER A 191 2.30 -1.07 3.29
N HIS A 192 1.04 -0.64 3.15
CA HIS A 192 0.66 0.78 3.07
C HIS A 192 -0.80 1.04 3.46
N ILE A 193 -1.08 2.31 3.74
CA ILE A 193 -2.43 2.89 3.84
C ILE A 193 -2.48 4.10 2.91
N ALA A 194 -3.50 4.19 2.06
CA ALA A 194 -3.68 5.27 1.11
C ALA A 194 -5.09 5.89 1.18
N LEU A 195 -5.16 7.21 1.04
CA LEU A 195 -6.41 7.95 0.83
C LEU A 195 -6.28 8.82 -0.42
N HIS A 196 -7.31 8.82 -1.26
CA HIS A 196 -7.45 9.72 -2.39
C HIS A 196 -8.80 10.41 -2.31
N TYR A 197 -8.81 11.72 -2.11
CA TYR A 197 -10.01 12.54 -2.12
C TYR A 197 -10.20 13.22 -3.45
N ASP A 198 -11.33 12.94 -4.09
CA ASP A 198 -11.82 13.60 -5.29
C ASP A 198 -12.55 14.91 -4.92
N TYR A 199 -12.01 16.04 -5.36
CA TYR A 199 -12.60 17.35 -5.09
C TYR A 199 -13.90 17.59 -5.87
N ASP A 200 -14.06 16.97 -7.03
CA ASP A 200 -15.20 17.18 -7.91
C ASP A 200 -16.38 16.34 -7.43
N ASP A 201 -16.16 15.04 -7.19
CA ASP A 201 -17.22 14.10 -6.79
C ASP A 201 -17.44 14.00 -5.28
N LYS A 202 -16.56 14.61 -4.46
CA LYS A 202 -16.64 14.56 -2.99
C LYS A 202 -16.54 13.14 -2.44
N LEU A 203 -15.74 12.31 -3.10
CA LEU A 203 -15.50 10.92 -2.73
C LEU A 203 -14.11 10.75 -2.13
N ILE A 204 -13.99 9.89 -1.12
CA ILE A 204 -12.73 9.40 -0.59
C ILE A 204 -12.60 7.94 -0.99
N TYR A 205 -11.55 7.63 -1.75
CA TYR A 205 -11.08 6.28 -1.97
C TYR A 205 -10.04 5.95 -0.91
N PHE A 206 -10.42 5.04 -0.02
CA PHE A 206 -9.58 4.52 1.03
C PHE A 206 -9.03 3.17 0.66
N ASP A 207 -7.78 2.94 1.09
CA ASP A 207 -7.07 1.70 0.85
C ASP A 207 -6.14 1.32 2.00
N ILE A 208 -6.22 0.07 2.48
CA ILE A 208 -5.26 -0.53 3.41
C ILE A 208 -4.89 -1.89 2.89
N PHE A 209 -3.61 -2.10 2.64
CA PHE A 209 -3.04 -3.42 2.52
C PHE A 209 -2.05 -3.66 3.66
N SER A 210 -2.15 -4.83 4.31
CA SER A 210 -1.14 -5.31 5.26
C SER A 210 -0.76 -6.76 4.93
N CYS A 211 0.53 -7.07 4.92
CA CYS A 211 1.05 -8.43 4.90
C CYS A 211 0.98 -9.14 6.27
N SER A 212 0.15 -8.63 7.20
CA SER A 212 -0.14 -9.27 8.48
C SER A 212 -1.65 -9.30 8.75
N SER A 213 -2.09 -10.27 9.55
CA SER A 213 -3.46 -10.32 10.03
C SER A 213 -3.76 -9.13 10.93
N PHE A 214 -4.86 -8.44 10.68
CA PHE A 214 -5.39 -7.44 11.61
C PHE A 214 -6.90 -7.51 11.67
N ASP A 215 -7.46 -6.99 12.76
CA ASP A 215 -8.90 -6.88 12.92
C ASP A 215 -9.42 -5.69 12.11
N PHE A 216 -9.89 -6.00 10.91
CA PHE A 216 -10.46 -5.01 9.98
C PHE A 216 -11.80 -4.44 10.46
N SER A 217 -12.44 -4.99 11.50
CA SER A 217 -13.63 -4.37 12.08
C SER A 217 -13.33 -3.00 12.70
N MET A 218 -12.09 -2.80 13.20
CA MET A 218 -11.63 -1.51 13.69
C MET A 218 -11.53 -0.48 12.57
N VAL A 219 -11.12 -0.89 11.36
CA VAL A 219 -11.04 0.01 10.20
C VAL A 219 -12.40 0.58 9.85
N THR A 220 -13.46 -0.24 9.83
CA THR A 220 -14.82 0.24 9.56
C THR A 220 -15.23 1.34 10.54
N ASN A 221 -14.94 1.19 11.83
CA ASN A 221 -15.28 2.20 12.84
C ASN A 221 -14.53 3.52 12.60
N VAL A 222 -13.24 3.47 12.27
CA VAL A 222 -12.45 4.67 11.97
C VAL A 222 -12.97 5.36 10.71
N LEU A 223 -13.32 4.60 9.66
CA LEU A 223 -13.89 5.13 8.42
C LEU A 223 -15.22 5.87 8.65
N LEU A 224 -16.07 5.37 9.54
CA LEU A 224 -17.33 6.03 9.90
C LEU A 224 -17.11 7.38 10.59
N THR A 225 -15.94 7.62 11.19
CA THR A 225 -15.58 8.94 11.73
C THR A 225 -15.13 9.92 10.65
N LEU A 226 -14.63 9.40 9.52
CA LEU A 226 -14.16 10.20 8.40
C LEU A 226 -15.32 10.64 7.50
N GLY A 227 -16.19 9.70 7.10
CA GLY A 227 -17.29 9.99 6.19
C GLY A 227 -18.33 8.87 6.15
N LYS A 228 -19.32 9.00 5.26
CA LYS A 228 -20.33 7.96 5.07
C LYS A 228 -19.78 6.93 4.08
N VAL A 229 -19.54 5.71 4.56
CA VAL A 229 -19.09 4.58 3.73
C VAL A 229 -20.19 4.21 2.71
N THR A 230 -19.86 4.29 1.43
CA THR A 230 -20.72 3.97 0.28
C THR A 230 -20.41 2.60 -0.31
N SER A 231 -19.14 2.17 -0.20
CA SER A 231 -18.69 0.83 -0.56
C SER A 231 -17.60 0.36 0.40
N TYR A 232 -17.55 -0.96 0.66
CA TYR A 232 -16.56 -1.61 1.49
C TYR A 232 -16.29 -3.02 0.99
N GLU A 233 -15.04 -3.32 0.65
CA GLU A 233 -14.62 -4.65 0.22
C GLU A 233 -13.35 -5.07 0.97
N VAL A 234 -13.32 -6.33 1.40
CA VAL A 234 -12.12 -6.97 1.96
C VAL A 234 -11.75 -8.17 1.10
N VAL A 235 -10.52 -8.21 0.64
CA VAL A 235 -9.95 -9.34 -0.09
C VAL A 235 -8.72 -9.88 0.64
N ALA A 236 -8.50 -11.19 0.61
CA ALA A 236 -7.26 -11.78 1.12
C ALA A 236 -6.14 -11.62 0.09
N ARG A 237 -4.94 -11.27 0.55
CA ARG A 237 -3.75 -11.09 -0.28
C ARG A 237 -2.63 -12.01 0.18
N GLY A 238 -1.94 -12.57 -0.81
CA GLY A 238 -0.76 -13.42 -0.70
C GLY A 238 -0.91 -14.73 0.07
N THR A 239 0.01 -15.69 -0.11
CA THR A 239 0.05 -16.97 0.61
C THR A 239 1.31 -17.14 1.46
N LYS A 240 1.15 -17.51 2.74
CA LYS A 240 2.23 -17.74 3.72
C LYS A 240 2.97 -19.06 3.55
N HIS A 241 2.52 -19.95 2.65
CA HIS A 241 3.08 -21.29 2.43
C HIS A 241 4.60 -21.32 2.12
N TYR A 242 5.19 -20.18 1.76
CA TYR A 242 6.63 -20.05 1.47
C TYR A 242 7.50 -19.59 2.66
N SER A 243 6.94 -19.40 3.85
CA SER A 243 7.69 -18.90 5.03
C SER A 243 7.85 -19.94 6.13
N LYS A 244 9.02 -20.59 6.19
CA LYS A 244 9.52 -21.13 7.46
C LYS A 244 11.03 -21.02 7.51
N ILE A 245 11.56 -20.03 8.23
CA ILE A 245 12.73 -20.13 9.11
C ILE A 245 12.62 -19.00 10.15
N LYS A 246 12.95 -19.32 11.40
CA LYS A 246 13.08 -18.38 12.52
C LYS A 246 14.56 -18.26 12.84
N ARG A 247 15.08 -17.05 13.02
CA ARG A 247 16.32 -16.80 13.78
C ARG A 247 16.29 -15.44 14.46
N GLU A 248 16.74 -15.43 15.71
CA GLU A 248 16.94 -14.25 16.56
C GLU A 248 17.94 -13.29 15.91
N LYS A 249 17.66 -11.99 15.99
CA LYS A 249 18.54 -10.94 15.48
C LYS A 249 18.58 -9.74 16.41
N ASP A 250 19.72 -9.07 16.32
CA ASP A 250 20.24 -7.96 17.10
C ASP A 250 19.33 -6.71 17.04
N ASP A 251 18.78 -6.31 18.20
CA ASP A 251 17.72 -5.30 18.34
C ASP A 251 18.19 -3.85 18.08
N THR A 252 19.50 -3.57 17.99
CA THR A 252 20.01 -2.20 18.07
C THR A 252 19.65 -1.32 16.87
N GLU A 253 19.76 -1.83 15.64
CA GLU A 253 19.44 -1.08 14.42
C GLU A 253 17.92 -0.86 14.28
N PHE A 254 17.15 -1.88 14.64
CA PHE A 254 15.69 -1.80 14.74
C PHE A 254 15.27 -0.69 15.73
N LEU A 255 15.81 -0.69 16.96
CA LEU A 255 15.55 0.35 17.97
C LEU A 255 15.96 1.76 17.50
N ALA A 256 17.03 1.89 16.72
CA ALA A 256 17.45 3.16 16.15
C ALA A 256 16.48 3.68 15.08
N SER A 257 15.97 2.78 14.24
CA SER A 257 15.01 3.11 13.17
C SER A 257 13.64 3.56 13.70
N GLU A 258 13.20 3.05 14.85
CA GLU A 258 11.94 3.44 15.49
C GLU A 258 12.07 4.65 16.42
N LYS A 259 13.30 5.13 16.70
CA LYS A 259 13.53 6.20 17.68
C LYS A 259 12.72 7.46 17.40
N TRP A 260 12.52 7.81 16.12
CA TRP A 260 11.75 8.99 15.74
C TRP A 260 10.30 8.94 16.23
N GLN A 261 9.71 7.75 16.35
CA GLN A 261 8.32 7.60 16.79
C GLN A 261 8.13 8.14 18.22
N LYS A 262 9.13 7.95 19.10
CA LYS A 262 9.09 8.44 20.49
C LYS A 262 9.07 9.97 20.56
N ASN A 263 9.82 10.65 19.70
CA ASN A 263 9.95 12.12 19.72
C ASN A 263 8.65 12.85 19.33
N ILE A 264 7.66 12.15 18.78
CA ILE A 264 6.40 12.73 18.31
C ILE A 264 5.33 12.70 19.41
N TYR A 265 5.46 11.78 20.37
CA TYR A 265 4.50 11.57 21.46
C TYR A 265 5.05 11.97 22.83
N ASP A 266 6.16 12.71 22.89
CA ASP A 266 6.68 13.32 24.12
C ASP A 266 5.80 14.51 24.56
N ASP A 267 4.52 14.26 24.83
CA ASP A 267 3.61 15.15 25.54
C ASP A 267 3.04 14.39 26.76
N TYR A 268 3.90 14.23 27.77
CA TYR A 268 3.50 14.15 29.17
C TYR A 268 4.41 15.06 29.99
N LEU A 269 4.11 16.35 30.01
CA LEU A 269 4.21 17.23 31.18
C LEU A 269 3.13 18.33 31.12
#